data_AF-A0A660Z2W3-F1
#
_entry.id   AF-A0A660Z2W3-F1
#
_cell.length_a   1.000
_cell.length_b   1.000
_cell.length_c   1.000
_cell.angle_alpha   90.00
_cell.angle_beta   90.00
_cell.angle_gamma   90.00
#
_symmetry.space_group_name_H-M   'P 1'
#
loop_
_entity.id
_entity.type
_entity.pdbx_description
1 polymer ?
#
loop_
_entity_poly.entity_id
_entity_poly.type
_entity_poly.pdbx_seq_one_letter_code
_entity_poly.pdbx_strand_id
1 'polypeptide(L)'
;MIEIYFSPDVSEFLFLLYKNKVRYLIVGGEAVIYYGHARLTGDIDIFYERESRNIHKLYTTLQEFWNNNIPGIKQEDELLKEGMIFEFGVQPNRS
;
A
#
# COMPACT_ATOMS: atom_id res chain seq x y z
N MET A 1 -5.69 23.82 -10.62
CA MET A 1 -4.73 22.72 -10.51
C MET A 1 -5.00 22.07 -9.16
N ILE A 2 -5.43 20.81 -9.14
CA ILE A 2 -5.72 20.12 -7.88
C ILE A 2 -4.38 19.56 -7.39
N GLU A 3 -3.77 20.20 -6.39
CA GLU A 3 -2.62 19.62 -5.68
C GLU A 3 -3.14 18.53 -4.74
N ILE A 4 -2.75 17.30 -5.04
CA ILE A 4 -3.00 16.13 -4.20
C ILE A 4 -1.75 15.96 -3.34
N TYR A 5 -1.80 16.35 -2.07
CA TYR A 5 -0.68 16.17 -1.14
C TYR A 5 -0.72 14.77 -0.53
N PHE A 6 -0.43 13.74 -1.34
CA PHE A 6 0.06 12.48 -0.78
C PHE A 6 1.45 12.72 -0.18
N SER A 7 1.82 11.97 0.86
CA SER A 7 3.23 11.94 1.26
C SER A 7 4.07 11.39 0.09
N PRO A 8 5.35 11.80 -0.02
CA PRO A 8 6.25 11.25 -1.04
C PRO A 8 6.27 9.72 -1.03
N ASP A 9 6.31 9.12 0.15
CA ASP A 9 6.33 7.67 0.35
C ASP A 9 5.06 6.98 -0.18
N VAL A 10 3.87 7.55 0.08
CA VAL A 10 2.60 7.00 -0.44
C VAL A 10 2.55 7.14 -1.96
N SER A 11 2.99 8.27 -2.50
CA SER A 11 3.04 8.49 -3.95
C SER A 11 3.97 7.50 -4.65
N GLU A 12 5.15 7.28 -4.07
CA GLU A 12 6.12 6.30 -4.56
C GLU A 12 5.57 4.88 -4.47
N PHE A 13 4.96 4.50 -3.35
CA PHE A 13 4.39 3.17 -3.19
C PHE A 13 3.27 2.89 -4.20
N LEU A 14 2.34 3.84 -4.39
CA LEU A 14 1.28 3.72 -5.40
C LEU A 14 1.85 3.64 -6.82
N PHE A 15 2.89 4.42 -7.12
CA PHE A 15 3.60 4.34 -8.40
C PHE A 15 4.22 2.95 -8.61
N LEU A 16 4.86 2.37 -7.59
CA LEU A 16 5.47 1.04 -7.70
C LEU A 16 4.43 -0.07 -7.86
N LEU A 17 3.29 0.02 -7.16
CA LEU A 17 2.17 -0.92 -7.36
C LEU A 17 1.65 -0.88 -8.80
N TYR A 18 1.51 0.33 -9.36
CA TYR A 18 1.13 0.51 -10.76
C TYR A 18 2.20 -0.04 -11.72
N LYS A 19 3.47 0.33 -11.52
CA LYS A 19 4.61 -0.11 -12.33
C LYS A 19 4.72 -1.64 -12.40
N ASN A 20 4.58 -2.31 -11.26
CA ASN A 20 4.66 -3.77 -11.15
C ASN A 20 3.34 -4.48 -11.50
N LYS A 21 2.29 -3.74 -11.88
CA LYS A 21 0.98 -4.27 -12.29
C LYS A 21 0.37 -5.17 -11.21
N VAL A 22 0.46 -4.73 -9.96
CA VAL A 22 -0.19 -5.37 -8.82
C VAL A 22 -1.70 -5.12 -8.91
N ARG A 23 -2.49 -6.14 -8.63
CA ARG A 23 -3.94 -6.07 -8.50
C ARG A 23 -4.26 -5.74 -7.04
N TYR A 24 -4.71 -4.51 -6.82
CA TYR A 24 -5.03 -3.97 -5.51
C TYR A 24 -6.28 -3.08 -5.57
N LEU A 25 -6.86 -2.82 -4.41
CA LEU A 25 -7.99 -1.94 -4.20
C LEU A 25 -7.67 -1.02 -3.02
N ILE A 26 -7.69 0.29 -3.24
CA ILE A 26 -7.56 1.28 -2.17
C ILE A 26 -8.90 1.40 -1.45
N VAL A 27 -8.87 1.34 -0.11
CA VAL A 27 -10.01 1.49 0.78
C VAL A 27 -9.70 2.61 1.78
N GLY A 28 -10.73 3.33 2.20
CA GLY A 28 -10.61 4.41 3.19
C GLY A 28 -11.99 4.99 3.53
N GLY A 29 -12.08 5.66 4.70
CA GLY A 29 -13.34 6.25 5.20
C GLY A 29 -13.94 7.35 4.31
N GLU A 30 -13.14 7.86 3.37
CA GLU A 30 -13.53 8.81 2.32
C GLU A 30 -13.13 8.21 0.96
N ALA A 31 -13.62 7.01 0.64
CA ALA A 31 -13.53 6.43 -0.70
C ALA A 31 -14.40 7.24 -1.71
N VAL A 32 -14.24 8.56 -1.73
CA VAL A 32 -14.77 9.47 -2.74
C VAL A 32 -13.96 9.24 -4.01
N ILE A 33 -14.44 8.26 -4.75
CA ILE A 33 -14.62 8.27 -6.20
C ILE A 33 -14.11 9.58 -6.83
N TYR A 34 -13.04 9.48 -7.62
CA TYR A 34 -12.66 10.47 -8.64
C TYR A 34 -12.38 11.90 -8.12
N TYR A 35 -11.09 12.28 -8.11
CA TYR A 35 -10.67 13.68 -8.28
C TYR A 35 -11.15 14.73 -7.24
N GLY A 36 -10.70 14.64 -5.99
CA GLY A 36 -10.53 15.85 -5.19
C GLY A 36 -10.86 15.68 -3.71
N HIS A 37 -9.89 16.07 -2.88
CA HIS A 37 -10.08 16.34 -1.46
C HIS A 37 -10.46 15.13 -0.58
N ALA A 38 -9.81 13.98 -0.77
CA ALA A 38 -9.64 13.07 0.35
C ALA A 38 -8.72 13.75 1.36
N ARG A 39 -9.27 14.25 2.48
CA ARG A 39 -8.49 14.50 3.69
C ARG A 39 -8.08 13.10 4.19
N LEU A 40 -7.04 12.53 3.58
CA LEU A 40 -6.42 11.30 4.06
C LEU A 40 -6.02 11.57 5.49
N THR A 41 -6.67 10.88 6.42
CA THR A 41 -6.52 11.05 7.86
C THR A 41 -5.15 10.59 8.38
N GLY A 42 -4.17 10.39 7.50
CA GLY A 42 -2.82 9.90 7.77
C GLY A 42 -2.58 8.52 7.16
N ASP A 43 -3.63 7.71 7.02
CA ASP A 43 -3.51 6.29 6.70
C ASP A 43 -4.18 5.95 5.35
N ILE A 44 -3.63 4.96 4.64
CA ILE A 44 -4.18 4.39 3.40
C ILE A 44 -4.34 2.89 3.57
N ASP A 45 -5.56 2.39 3.46
CA ASP A 45 -5.82 0.94 3.47
C ASP A 45 -5.78 0.41 2.04
N ILE A 46 -5.03 -0.68 1.83
CA ILE A 46 -4.92 -1.32 0.52
C ILE A 46 -5.21 -2.80 0.65
N PHE A 47 -6.26 -3.24 -0.03
CA PHE A 47 -6.54 -4.65 -0.24
C PHE A 47 -5.81 -5.14 -1.48
N TYR A 48 -5.36 -6.39 -1.48
CA TYR A 48 -4.70 -7.02 -2.61
C TYR A 48 -5.30 -8.40 -2.88
N GLU A 49 -5.22 -8.83 -4.14
CA GLU A 49 -5.70 -10.16 -4.51
C GLU A 49 -4.70 -11.25 -4.11
N ARG A 50 -5.18 -12.29 -3.42
CA ARG A 50 -4.38 -13.42 -2.92
C ARG A 50 -4.14 -14.52 -3.95
N GLU A 51 -3.78 -14.14 -5.16
CA GLU A 51 -3.38 -15.09 -6.22
C GLU A 51 -1.86 -15.11 -6.33
N SER A 52 -1.23 -16.28 -6.46
CA SER A 52 0.24 -16.42 -6.38
C SER A 52 0.99 -15.49 -7.32
N ARG A 53 0.52 -15.27 -8.56
CA ARG A 53 1.16 -14.32 -9.48
C ARG A 53 1.02 -12.87 -9.02
N ASN A 54 -0.08 -12.52 -8.37
CA ASN A 54 -0.27 -11.18 -7.81
C ASN A 54 0.59 -10.97 -6.55
N ILE A 55 0.66 -11.99 -5.69
CA ILE A 55 1.52 -11.97 -4.50
C ILE A 55 2.98 -11.81 -4.88
N HIS A 56 3.46 -12.53 -5.89
CA HIS A 56 4.82 -12.40 -6.36
C HIS A 56 5.14 -10.95 -6.79
N LYS A 57 4.25 -10.32 -7.57
CA LYS A 57 4.39 -8.90 -7.97
C LYS A 57 4.33 -7.94 -6.78
N LEU A 58 3.43 -8.21 -5.84
CA LEU A 58 3.31 -7.42 -4.61
C LEU A 58 4.62 -7.53 -3.82
N TYR A 59 5.11 -8.73 -3.59
CA TYR A 59 6.36 -8.97 -2.89
C TYR A 59 7.55 -8.27 -3.56
N THR A 60 7.69 -8.36 -4.89
CA THR A 60 8.69 -7.58 -5.65
C THR A 60 8.54 -6.08 -5.45
N THR A 61 7.30 -5.57 -5.42
CA THR A 61 7.01 -4.16 -5.16
C THR A 61 7.45 -3.74 -3.76
N LEU A 62 7.17 -4.55 -2.73
CA LEU A 62 7.61 -4.31 -1.36
C LEU A 62 9.16 -4.35 -1.30
N GLN A 63 9.79 -5.31 -1.96
CA GLN A 63 11.26 -5.37 -2.03
C GLN A 63 11.86 -4.11 -2.68
N GLU A 64 11.27 -3.63 -3.78
CA GLU A 64 11.72 -2.40 -4.43
C GLU A 64 11.55 -1.18 -3.50
N PHE A 65 10.40 -1.05 -2.84
CA PHE A 65 10.09 0.07 -1.96
C PHE A 65 10.99 0.13 -0.71
N TRP A 66 11.28 -1.01 -0.07
CA TRP A 66 12.14 -1.08 1.12
C TRP A 66 13.60 -1.48 0.83
N ASN A 67 14.05 -1.36 -0.43
CA ASN A 67 15.43 -1.71 -0.81
C ASN A 67 15.86 -3.13 -0.35
N ASN A 68 14.99 -4.12 -0.56
CA ASN A 68 15.11 -5.52 -0.18
C ASN A 68 15.06 -5.82 1.33
N ASN A 69 14.65 -4.86 2.17
CA ASN A 69 14.52 -5.04 3.62
C ASN A 69 13.11 -4.70 4.11
N ILE A 70 12.14 -5.57 3.81
CA ILE A 70 10.73 -5.36 4.15
C ILE A 70 10.52 -5.54 5.67
N PRO A 71 10.01 -4.53 6.40
CA PRO A 71 9.70 -4.68 7.81
C PRO A 71 8.60 -5.71 8.04
N GLY A 72 8.83 -6.68 8.92
CA GLY A 72 7.79 -7.63 9.36
C GLY A 72 7.40 -8.72 8.34
N ILE A 73 7.96 -8.73 7.12
CA ILE A 73 7.73 -9.77 6.11
C ILE A 73 9.08 -10.41 5.76
N LYS A 74 9.20 -11.72 5.94
CA LYS A 74 10.42 -12.46 5.60
C LYS A 74 10.30 -13.22 4.28
N GLN A 75 9.09 -13.67 3.93
CA GLN A 75 8.83 -14.53 2.78
C GLN A 75 7.52 -14.14 2.08
N GLU A 76 7.46 -14.33 0.76
CA GLU A 76 6.26 -14.03 -0.04
C GLU A 76 5.03 -14.83 0.38
N ASP A 77 5.23 -16.07 0.85
CA ASP A 77 4.15 -16.95 1.33
C ASP A 77 3.38 -16.39 2.53
N GLU A 78 3.97 -15.45 3.27
CA GLU A 78 3.27 -14.76 4.36
C GLU A 78 2.09 -13.93 3.85
N LEU A 79 2.20 -13.40 2.63
CA LEU A 79 1.14 -12.63 1.96
C LEU A 79 0.01 -13.50 1.41
N LEU A 80 0.21 -14.82 1.31
CA LEU A 80 -0.84 -15.76 0.88
C LEU A 80 -1.78 -16.14 2.03
N LYS A 81 -1.36 -15.93 3.29
CA LYS A 81 -2.14 -16.28 4.48
C LYS A 81 -3.43 -15.46 4.53
N GLU A 82 -4.53 -16.16 4.79
CA GLU A 82 -5.83 -15.51 4.93
C GLU A 82 -5.87 -14.63 6.18
N GLY A 83 -6.47 -13.43 6.05
CA GLY A 83 -6.54 -12.46 7.15
C GLY A 83 -5.24 -11.73 7.45
N MET A 84 -4.22 -11.84 6.59
CA MET A 84 -2.95 -11.14 6.79
C MET A 84 -3.10 -9.63 6.55
N ILE A 85 -2.73 -8.84 7.54
CA ILE A 85 -2.76 -7.37 7.52
C ILE A 85 -1.36 -6.85 7.89
N PHE A 86 -0.87 -5.86 7.16
CA PHE A 86 0.38 -5.16 7.46
C PHE A 86 0.12 -3.67 7.53
N GLU A 87 0.66 -3.03 8.55
CA GLU A 87 0.62 -1.58 8.73
C GLU A 87 2.06 -1.08 8.66
N PHE A 88 2.31 -0.13 7.75
CA PHE A 88 3.62 0.48 7.57
C PHE A 88 3.51 1.96 7.90
N GLY A 89 4.33 2.41 8.85
CA GLY A 89 4.27 3.76 9.39
C GLY A 89 4.28 3.74 10.91
N VAL A 90 4.34 4.92 11.50
CA VAL A 90 4.21 5.11 12.95
C VAL A 90 2.93 5.90 13.14
N GLN A 91 1.95 5.36 13.86
CA GLN A 91 0.80 6.17 14.30
C GLN A 91 1.37 7.39 15.04
N PRO A 92 1.11 8.63 14.58
CA PRO A 92 1.57 9.80 15.32
C PRO A 92 0.87 9.75 16.68
N ASN A 93 1.67 9.69 17.74
CA ASN A 93 1.26 9.69 19.13
C ASN A 93 -0.08 10.41 19.33
N ARG A 94 -1.13 9.67 19.72
CA ARG A 94 -2.32 10.26 20.33
C ARG A 94 -1.90 10.72 21.73
N SER A 95 -1.60 12.01 21.88
CA SER A 95 -1.60 12.69 23.19
C SER A 95 -3.00 13.21 23.48
#